data_AF-A0A971TX58-F1
#
_entry.id   AF-A0A971TX58-F1
#
_cell.length_a   1.000
_cell.length_b   1.000
_cell.length_c   1.000
_cell.angle_alpha   90.00
_cell.angle_beta   90.00
_cell.angle_gamma   90.00
#
_symmetry.space_group_name_H-M   'P 1'
#
loop_
_entity.id
_entity.type
_entity.pdbx_description
1 polymer ?
#
loop_
_entity_poly.entity_id
_entity_poly.type
_entity_poly.pdbx_seq_one_letter_code
_entity_poly.pdbx_strand_id
1 'polypeptide(L)'
;MAHHREQKGFALVAALLANLILLAVGIVALNLSTGDIRFSMRSVGDKKAVNAAEAGLHWLTVNFNPADLASVTVTNQQVDIGGDPNTQYTIQEVGDPPAGSGPAQLPLPGFSIGGSQTWGQARYRAVVTGRNTAYNSTMTIEAGLGHGPIEMGTMSR
;
A
#
# COMPACT_ATOMS: atom_id res chain seq x y z
N MET A 1 -27.67 -66.91 -22.95
CA MET A 1 -28.21 -65.53 -22.91
C MET A 1 -28.06 -64.81 -21.54
N ALA A 2 -27.44 -65.41 -20.51
CA ALA A 2 -27.30 -64.79 -19.19
C ALA A 2 -26.17 -63.73 -19.07
N HIS A 3 -25.13 -63.82 -19.91
CA HIS A 3 -23.91 -63.00 -19.81
C HIS A 3 -24.10 -61.49 -20.07
N HIS A 4 -25.15 -61.10 -20.80
CA HIS A 4 -25.43 -59.69 -21.12
C HIS A 4 -25.98 -58.89 -19.92
N ARG A 5 -26.57 -59.56 -18.93
CA ARG A 5 -27.21 -58.91 -17.77
C ARG A 5 -26.17 -58.44 -16.75
N GLU A 6 -25.09 -59.19 -16.56
CA GLU A 6 -23.95 -58.80 -15.72
C GLU A 6 -23.12 -57.66 -16.32
N GLN A 7 -22.88 -57.68 -17.63
CA GLN A 7 -22.14 -56.61 -18.33
C GLN A 7 -22.86 -55.26 -18.24
N LYS A 8 -24.20 -55.25 -18.32
CA LYS A 8 -25.02 -54.03 -18.16
C LYS A 8 -24.97 -53.48 -16.73
N GLY A 9 -24.94 -54.35 -15.72
CA GLY A 9 -24.80 -53.95 -14.31
C GLY A 9 -23.42 -53.35 -14.02
N PHE A 10 -22.36 -53.97 -14.53
CA PHE A 10 -21.00 -53.44 -14.40
C PHE A 10 -20.83 -52.09 -15.11
N ALA A 11 -21.36 -51.96 -16.33
CA ALA A 11 -21.34 -50.70 -17.07
C ALA A 11 -22.06 -49.56 -16.33
N LEU A 12 -23.18 -49.86 -15.66
CA LEU A 12 -23.90 -48.89 -14.84
C LEU A 12 -23.05 -48.42 -13.65
N VAL A 13 -22.42 -49.36 -12.94
CA VAL A 13 -21.56 -49.04 -11.78
C VAL A 13 -20.34 -48.22 -12.22
N ALA A 14 -19.71 -48.60 -13.34
CA ALA A 14 -18.58 -47.85 -13.89
C ALA A 14 -18.99 -46.43 -14.30
N ALA A 15 -20.16 -46.25 -14.93
CA ALA A 15 -20.69 -44.94 -15.29
C ALA A 15 -21.02 -44.09 -14.05
N LEU A 16 -21.57 -44.69 -12.99
CA LEU A 16 -21.82 -44.00 -11.72
C LEU A 16 -20.53 -43.58 -11.03
N LEU A 17 -19.52 -44.45 -10.97
CA LEU A 17 -18.20 -44.11 -10.43
C LEU A 17 -17.53 -42.98 -11.23
N ALA A 18 -17.60 -43.04 -12.56
CA ALA A 18 -17.08 -41.97 -13.42
C ALA A 18 -17.76 -40.63 -13.15
N ASN A 19 -19.09 -40.61 -13.02
CA ASN A 19 -19.85 -39.40 -12.67
C ASN A 19 -19.51 -38.87 -11.27
N LEU A 20 -19.31 -39.75 -10.28
CA LEU A 20 -18.90 -39.36 -8.93
C LEU A 20 -17.49 -38.75 -8.93
N ILE A 21 -16.57 -39.30 -9.72
CA ILE A 21 -15.22 -38.73 -9.89
C ILE A 21 -15.30 -37.36 -10.57
N LEU A 22 -16.08 -37.22 -11.64
CA LEU A 22 -16.29 -35.94 -12.33
C LEU A 22 -16.87 -34.88 -11.40
N LEU A 23 -17.84 -35.26 -10.55
CA LEU A 23 -18.42 -34.36 -9.55
C LEU A 23 -17.37 -33.93 -8.52
N ALA A 24 -16.59 -34.87 -7.99
CA ALA A 24 -15.53 -34.59 -7.01
C ALA A 24 -14.47 -33.64 -7.59
N VAL A 25 -13.99 -33.92 -8.81
CA VAL A 25 -13.03 -33.07 -9.52
C VAL A 25 -13.63 -31.69 -9.82
N GLY A 26 -14.91 -31.63 -10.22
CA GLY A 26 -15.62 -30.38 -10.47
C GLY A 26 -15.67 -29.48 -9.23
N ILE A 27 -16.00 -30.03 -8.07
CA ILE A 27 -16.02 -29.29 -6.80
C ILE A 27 -14.62 -28.78 -6.45
N VAL A 28 -13.58 -29.60 -6.62
CA VAL A 28 -12.18 -29.19 -6.37
C VAL A 28 -11.77 -28.05 -7.29
N ALA A 29 -12.07 -28.14 -8.59
CA ALA A 29 -11.74 -27.11 -9.57
C ALA A 29 -12.41 -25.77 -9.24
N LEU A 30 -13.69 -25.78 -8.84
CA LEU A 30 -14.42 -24.58 -8.43
C LEU A 30 -13.82 -23.93 -7.18
N ASN A 31 -13.45 -24.74 -6.19
CA ASN A 31 -12.84 -24.25 -4.95
C ASN A 31 -11.47 -23.61 -5.21
N LEU A 32 -10.61 -24.25 -6.03
CA LEU A 32 -9.31 -23.72 -6.40
C LEU A 32 -9.46 -22.38 -7.13
N SER A 33 -10.32 -22.34 -8.16
CA SER A 33 -10.57 -21.13 -8.94
C SER A 33 -11.10 -19.97 -8.08
N THR A 34 -12.02 -20.27 -7.15
CA THR A 34 -12.54 -19.25 -6.23
C THR A 34 -11.44 -18.74 -5.29
N GLY A 35 -10.55 -19.62 -4.82
CA GLY A 35 -9.38 -19.25 -4.03
C GLY A 35 -8.47 -18.29 -4.79
N ASP A 36 -8.07 -18.66 -6.01
CA ASP A 36 -7.16 -17.88 -6.85
C ASP A 36 -7.74 -16.49 -7.20
N ILE A 37 -9.04 -16.42 -7.47
CA ILE A 37 -9.73 -15.15 -7.73
C ILE A 37 -9.68 -14.25 -6.49
N ARG A 38 -9.91 -14.79 -5.29
CA ARG A 38 -9.86 -14.01 -4.04
C ARG A 38 -8.45 -13.47 -3.75
N PHE A 39 -7.42 -14.28 -3.95
CA PHE A 39 -6.04 -13.83 -3.80
C PHE A 39 -5.67 -12.77 -4.83
N SER A 40 -6.09 -12.95 -6.08
CA SER A 40 -5.86 -11.98 -7.15
C SER A 40 -6.52 -10.64 -6.85
N MET A 41 -7.79 -10.64 -6.41
CA MET A 41 -8.50 -9.42 -6.02
C MET A 41 -7.82 -8.68 -4.87
N ARG A 42 -7.36 -9.42 -3.85
CA ARG A 42 -6.61 -8.81 -2.73
C ARG A 42 -5.29 -8.21 -3.19
N SER A 43 -4.53 -8.93 -4.01
CA SER A 43 -3.24 -8.44 -4.53
C SER A 43 -3.40 -7.17 -5.37
N VAL A 44 -4.44 -7.10 -6.20
CA VAL A 44 -4.75 -5.88 -6.97
C VAL A 44 -5.12 -4.73 -6.04
N GLY A 45 -5.95 -4.98 -5.03
CA GLY A 45 -6.28 -4.00 -4.01
C GLY A 45 -5.05 -3.46 -3.28
N ASP A 46 -4.17 -4.34 -2.83
CA ASP A 46 -2.96 -3.96 -2.09
C ASP A 46 -2.00 -3.14 -2.98
N LYS A 47 -1.82 -3.52 -4.25
CA LYS A 47 -1.03 -2.74 -5.22
C LYS A 47 -1.60 -1.35 -5.45
N LYS A 48 -2.92 -1.23 -5.58
CA LYS A 48 -3.59 0.08 -5.74
C LYS A 48 -3.43 0.96 -4.49
N ALA A 49 -3.55 0.37 -3.31
CA ALA A 49 -3.34 1.09 -2.06
C ALA A 49 -1.88 1.56 -1.90
N VAL A 50 -0.88 0.74 -2.26
CA VAL A 50 0.53 1.15 -2.29
C VAL A 50 0.76 2.28 -3.29
N ASN A 51 0.27 2.15 -4.51
CA ASN A 51 0.39 3.19 -5.54
C ASN A 51 -0.21 4.54 -5.06
N ALA A 52 -1.35 4.51 -4.36
CA ALA A 52 -1.91 5.71 -3.77
C ALA A 52 -1.01 6.32 -2.70
N ALA A 53 -0.47 5.50 -1.79
CA ALA A 53 0.43 5.97 -0.75
C ALA A 53 1.71 6.59 -1.34
N GLU A 54 2.28 5.98 -2.38
CA GLU A 54 3.44 6.50 -3.10
C GLU A 54 3.14 7.79 -3.88
N ALA A 55 1.98 7.87 -4.53
CA ALA A 55 1.54 9.09 -5.20
C ALA A 55 1.38 10.26 -4.20
N GLY A 56 0.79 9.99 -3.04
CA GLY A 56 0.70 10.95 -1.95
C GLY A 56 2.06 11.37 -1.41
N LEU A 57 2.99 10.43 -1.23
CA LEU A 57 4.36 10.72 -0.80
C LEU A 57 5.14 11.54 -1.84
N HIS A 58 4.96 11.23 -3.13
CA HIS A 58 5.57 11.98 -4.21
C HIS A 58 5.03 13.42 -4.25
N TRP A 59 3.71 13.58 -4.18
CA TRP A 59 3.09 14.91 -4.11
C TRP A 59 3.56 15.69 -2.88
N LEU A 60 3.64 15.04 -1.72
CA LEU A 60 4.18 15.61 -0.49
C LEU A 60 5.61 16.09 -0.68
N THR A 61 6.47 15.30 -1.34
CA THR A 61 7.88 15.65 -1.55
C THR A 61 8.02 16.91 -2.40
N VAL A 62 7.17 17.08 -3.42
CA VAL A 62 7.19 18.25 -4.31
C VAL A 62 6.63 19.50 -3.64
N ASN A 63 5.58 19.36 -2.83
CA ASN A 63 4.87 20.48 -2.22
C ASN A 63 5.26 20.73 -0.76
N PHE A 64 6.30 20.05 -0.27
CA PHE A 64 6.71 20.15 1.13
C PHE A 64 7.12 21.59 1.48
N ASN A 65 6.41 22.18 2.43
CA ASN A 65 6.71 23.50 2.95
C ASN A 65 6.97 23.41 4.47
N PRO A 66 8.21 23.55 4.94
CA PRO A 66 8.54 23.49 6.36
C PRO A 66 7.97 24.68 7.16
N ALA A 67 7.61 25.79 6.50
CA ALA A 67 7.02 26.95 7.17
C ALA A 67 5.50 26.82 7.37
N ASP A 68 4.85 25.88 6.68
CA ASP A 68 3.41 25.60 6.78
C ASP A 68 3.14 24.11 6.54
N LEU A 69 3.29 23.31 7.59
CA LEU A 69 3.07 21.86 7.56
C LEU A 69 1.59 21.48 7.37
N ALA A 70 0.66 22.38 7.70
CA ALA A 70 -0.76 22.14 7.52
C ALA A 70 -1.15 22.14 6.02
N SER A 71 -0.44 22.93 5.20
CA SER A 71 -0.68 23.03 3.76
C SER A 71 -0.55 21.70 2.99
N VAL A 72 0.21 20.75 3.53
CA VAL A 72 0.45 19.43 2.90
C VAL A 72 -0.42 18.31 3.48
N THR A 73 -1.25 18.61 4.47
CA THR A 73 -2.20 17.65 5.04
C THR A 73 -3.41 17.56 4.12
N VAL A 74 -3.67 16.36 3.60
CA VAL A 74 -4.76 16.13 2.62
C VAL A 74 -5.51 14.87 2.99
N THR A 75 -6.84 14.89 2.85
CA THR A 75 -7.70 13.74 3.17
C THR A 75 -8.42 13.23 1.93
N ASN A 76 -8.38 11.92 1.69
CA ASN A 76 -9.10 11.23 0.63
C ASN A 76 -8.89 11.83 -0.78
N GLN A 77 -7.68 12.29 -1.06
CA GLN A 77 -7.34 12.85 -2.36
C GLN A 77 -7.26 11.74 -3.39
N GLN A 78 -8.02 11.87 -4.48
CA GLN A 78 -7.99 10.92 -5.58
C GLN A 78 -6.68 11.05 -6.36
N VAL A 79 -6.07 9.90 -6.69
CA VAL A 79 -4.85 9.87 -7.53
C VAL A 79 -5.19 10.20 -8.98
N ASP A 80 -6.24 9.59 -9.51
CA ASP A 80 -6.74 9.82 -10.87
C ASP A 80 -8.27 9.71 -10.88
N ILE A 81 -8.94 10.84 -11.00
CA ILE A 81 -10.42 10.89 -11.04
C ILE A 81 -11.01 10.31 -12.33
N GLY A 82 -10.26 10.33 -13.43
CA GLY A 82 -10.74 9.89 -14.75
C GLY A 82 -10.61 8.39 -14.97
N GLY A 83 -9.54 7.79 -14.46
CA GLY A 83 -9.25 6.35 -14.61
C GLY A 83 -9.55 5.49 -13.39
N ASP A 84 -9.35 6.00 -12.16
CA ASP A 84 -9.51 5.20 -10.93
C ASP A 84 -9.97 6.05 -9.73
N PRO A 85 -11.25 6.48 -9.70
CA PRO A 85 -11.78 7.36 -8.66
C PRO A 85 -11.82 6.72 -7.26
N ASN A 86 -11.64 5.40 -7.18
CA ASN A 86 -11.67 4.63 -5.93
C ASN A 86 -10.30 4.57 -5.25
N THR A 87 -9.22 4.96 -5.93
CA THR A 87 -7.86 4.98 -5.41
C THR A 87 -7.53 6.38 -4.87
N GLN A 88 -7.33 6.46 -3.56
CA GLN A 88 -7.23 7.72 -2.82
C GLN A 88 -6.07 7.66 -1.82
N TYR A 89 -5.46 8.79 -1.53
CA TYR A 89 -4.45 8.92 -0.49
C TYR A 89 -4.84 9.98 0.54
N THR A 90 -4.32 9.81 1.74
CA THR A 90 -4.43 10.74 2.86
C THR A 90 -3.04 10.97 3.41
N ILE A 91 -2.63 12.22 3.50
CA ILE A 91 -1.41 12.63 4.20
C ILE A 91 -1.89 13.10 5.57
N GLN A 92 -1.55 12.34 6.61
CA GLN A 92 -1.80 12.75 8.00
C GLN A 92 -0.85 13.89 8.36
N GLU A 93 -1.10 14.51 9.52
CA GLU A 93 -0.29 15.64 10.00
C GLU A 93 1.21 15.35 9.91
N VAL A 94 1.92 16.20 9.17
CA VAL A 94 3.38 16.18 9.06
C VAL A 94 3.91 16.98 10.23
N GLY A 95 4.84 16.40 10.99
CA GLY A 95 5.33 17.01 12.21
C GLY A 95 6.74 16.59 12.57
N ASP A 96 7.16 16.96 13.77
CA ASP A 96 8.47 16.59 14.29
C ASP A 96 8.63 15.06 14.40
N PRO A 97 9.86 14.55 14.30
CA PRO A 97 10.14 13.14 14.53
C PRO A 97 9.69 12.71 15.94
N PRO A 98 9.27 11.45 16.12
CA PRO A 98 8.81 10.98 17.43
C PRO A 98 9.89 11.14 18.50
N ALA A 99 9.48 11.43 19.74
CA ALA A 99 10.41 11.49 20.86
C ALA A 99 11.23 10.18 20.96
N GLY A 100 12.55 10.31 21.09
CA GLY A 100 13.48 9.16 21.12
C GLY A 100 13.98 8.68 19.75
N SER A 101 13.53 9.26 18.63
CA SER A 101 14.02 8.93 17.27
C SER A 101 15.33 9.65 16.86
N GLY A 102 16.03 10.23 17.84
CA GLY A 102 17.23 11.04 17.64
C GLY A 102 16.95 12.55 17.60
N PRO A 103 17.96 13.36 17.25
CA PRO A 103 17.82 14.82 17.23
C PRO A 103 16.89 15.26 16.10
N ALA A 104 16.14 16.35 16.34
CA ALA A 104 15.22 16.98 15.38
C ALA A 104 15.96 17.67 14.22
N GLN A 105 17.22 18.05 14.44
CA GLN A 105 18.10 18.59 13.41
C GLN A 105 19.38 17.75 13.32
N LEU A 106 19.82 17.45 12.10
CA LEU A 106 21.09 16.79 11.84
C LEU A 106 22.11 17.80 11.31
N PRO A 107 23.35 17.81 11.82
CA PRO A 107 24.40 18.64 11.23
C PRO A 107 24.69 18.19 9.81
N LEU A 108 24.99 19.16 8.93
CA LEU A 108 25.47 18.92 7.57
C LEU A 108 26.97 19.28 7.51
N PRO A 109 27.88 18.30 7.69
CA PRO A 109 29.31 18.55 7.61
C PRO A 109 29.68 19.14 6.24
N GLY A 110 30.55 20.15 6.22
CA GLY A 110 30.99 20.80 4.98
C GLY A 110 30.15 22.01 4.53
N PHE A 111 29.01 22.28 5.18
CA PHE A 111 28.18 23.47 4.90
C PHE A 111 28.49 24.67 5.81
N SER A 112 29.55 24.61 6.62
CA SER A 112 29.97 25.77 7.43
C SER A 112 30.72 26.77 6.54
N ILE A 113 30.16 27.97 6.36
CA ILE A 113 30.71 29.04 5.49
C ILE A 113 31.81 29.87 6.20
N GLY A 114 32.14 29.54 7.45
CA GLY A 114 33.18 30.20 8.24
C GLY A 114 32.61 30.96 9.44
N GLY A 115 33.31 30.88 10.58
CA GLY A 115 32.95 31.56 11.84
C GLY A 115 31.75 30.94 12.55
N SER A 116 31.97 29.93 13.41
CA SER A 116 31.03 29.29 14.38
C SER A 116 29.60 28.90 13.94
N GLN A 117 29.17 29.21 12.72
CA GLN A 117 27.86 28.86 12.20
C GLN A 117 27.85 27.37 11.84
N THR A 118 26.94 26.65 12.49
CA THR A 118 26.68 25.24 12.20
C THR A 118 25.41 25.18 11.38
N TRP A 119 25.50 24.61 10.18
CA TRP A 119 24.36 24.39 9.30
C TRP A 119 23.91 22.93 9.40
N GLY A 120 22.61 22.70 9.27
CA GLY A 120 22.00 21.39 9.44
C GLY A 120 20.71 21.25 8.63
N GLN A 121 20.03 20.13 8.85
CA GLN A 121 18.79 19.77 8.21
C GLN A 121 17.77 19.46 9.30
N ALA A 122 16.63 20.13 9.27
CA ALA A 122 15.46 19.76 10.06
C ALA A 122 14.88 18.47 9.51
N ARG A 123 14.49 17.57 10.41
CA ARG A 123 13.82 16.32 10.10
C ARG A 123 12.33 16.49 10.39
N TYR A 124 11.51 15.88 9.54
CA TYR A 124 10.08 15.78 9.74
C TYR A 124 9.64 14.35 9.50
N ARG A 125 8.52 13.97 10.09
CA ARG A 125 7.84 12.71 9.88
C ARG A 125 6.55 12.98 9.13
N ALA A 126 6.34 12.24 8.05
CA ALA A 126 5.08 12.20 7.34
C ALA A 126 4.51 10.78 7.36
N VAL A 127 3.20 10.68 7.56
CA VAL A 127 2.46 9.42 7.47
C VAL A 127 1.46 9.55 6.32
N VAL A 128 1.64 8.72 5.30
CA VAL A 128 0.81 8.72 4.10
C VAL A 128 0.06 7.39 4.02
N THR A 129 -1.26 7.46 4.01
CA THR A 129 -2.14 6.30 3.89
C THR A 129 -2.78 6.29 2.52
N GLY A 130 -2.50 5.26 1.74
CA GLY A 130 -3.19 4.94 0.49
C GLY A 130 -4.34 3.97 0.74
N ARG A 131 -5.48 4.21 0.09
CA ARG A 131 -6.70 3.41 0.21
C ARG A 131 -7.30 3.16 -1.15
N ASN A 132 -7.81 1.95 -1.37
CA ASN A 132 -8.72 1.69 -2.48
C ASN A 132 -10.09 1.26 -1.94
N THR A 133 -11.14 2.01 -2.26
CA THR A 133 -12.51 1.76 -1.78
C THR A 133 -13.20 0.61 -2.51
N ALA A 134 -12.81 0.28 -3.74
CA ALA A 134 -13.38 -0.82 -4.51
C ALA A 134 -12.92 -2.19 -4.00
N TYR A 135 -11.66 -2.30 -3.56
CA TYR A 135 -11.08 -3.54 -3.02
C TYR A 135 -11.01 -3.56 -1.48
N ASN A 136 -11.46 -2.48 -0.83
CA ASN A 136 -11.34 -2.27 0.62
C ASN A 136 -9.93 -2.55 1.18
N SER A 137 -8.91 -2.13 0.44
CA SER A 137 -7.51 -2.26 0.81
C SER A 137 -6.97 -0.94 1.34
N THR A 138 -5.98 -1.00 2.23
CA THR A 138 -5.35 0.18 2.81
C THR A 138 -3.88 -0.14 3.10
N MET A 139 -3.00 0.81 2.82
CA MET A 139 -1.57 0.73 3.08
C MET A 139 -1.11 2.05 3.69
N THR A 140 -0.26 1.98 4.71
CA THR A 140 0.34 3.17 5.33
C THR A 140 1.84 3.14 5.15
N ILE A 141 2.39 4.22 4.63
CA ILE A 141 3.82 4.47 4.47
C ILE A 141 4.19 5.60 5.42
N GLU A 142 5.22 5.36 6.22
CA GLU A 142 5.84 6.37 7.04
C GLU A 142 7.17 6.78 6.41
N ALA A 143 7.37 8.08 6.21
CA ALA A 143 8.56 8.62 5.58
C ALA A 143 9.17 9.72 6.44
N GLY A 144 10.51 9.73 6.50
CA GLY A 144 11.27 10.86 7.01
C GLY A 144 11.52 11.87 5.90
N LEU A 145 11.17 13.13 6.13
CA LEU A 145 11.52 14.24 5.26
C LEU A 145 12.65 15.04 5.90
N GLY A 146 13.51 15.61 5.08
CA GLY A 146 14.60 16.45 5.56
C GLY A 146 14.63 17.76 4.80
N HIS A 147 14.64 18.88 5.53
CA HIS A 147 14.75 20.23 4.97
C HIS A 147 16.01 20.94 5.44
N GLY A 148 16.82 21.41 4.51
CA GLY A 148 18.05 22.14 4.78
C GLY A 148 18.70 22.61 3.48
N PRO A 149 19.84 23.31 3.56
CA PRO A 149 20.55 23.65 4.78
C PRO A 149 19.90 24.84 5.54
N ILE A 150 19.75 24.70 6.85
CA ILE A 150 19.28 25.73 7.79
C ILE A 150 20.31 25.92 8.92
N GLU A 151 20.38 27.10 9.52
CA GLU A 151 21.31 27.35 10.63
C GLU A 151 20.84 26.65 11.91
N MET A 152 21.67 25.77 12.47
CA MET A 152 21.47 25.07 13.75
C MET A 152 21.70 26.05 14.91
N GLY A 153 20.73 26.93 15.12
CA GLY A 153 20.79 27.99 16.14
C GLY A 153 19.62 28.97 16.01
N THR A 154 19.06 29.09 14.80
CA THR A 154 17.75 29.72 14.60
C THR A 154 16.70 28.70 15.01
N MET A 155 16.08 28.91 16.18
CA MET A 155 14.87 28.20 16.57
C MET A 155 13.80 28.48 15.51
N SER A 156 13.61 27.54 14.59
CA SER A 156 12.39 27.52 13.78
C SER A 156 11.25 27.21 14.74
N ARG A 157 10.35 28.18 14.88
CA ARG A 157 9.10 28.13 15.64
C ARG A 157 8.26 26.92 15.28
#